data_AF-A0A167UT77-F1
#
_entry.id   AF-A0A167UT77-F1
#
_cell.length_a   1.000
_cell.length_b   1.000
_cell.length_c   1.000
_cell.angle_alpha   90.00
_cell.angle_beta   90.00
_cell.angle_gamma   90.00
#
_symmetry.space_group_name_H-M   'P 1'
#
loop_
_entity.id
_entity.type
_entity.pdbx_description
1 polymer ?
#
loop_
_entity_poly.entity_id
_entity_poly.type
_entity_poly.pdbx_seq_one_letter_code
_entity_poly.pdbx_strand_id
1 'polypeptide(L)'
;MGYTLNTTSDSSHARKPCVWAATQQALSLPEILSIIFSSILDAGDITSLRHCALVNSTWYREAINYLWSDPCSGQGYTIPKMLSPVTNADMRQVYANLIRSGTLSAFWNFDKEHVEMSKNVLPGLEFRKLKSVTVHVRPFDEKLPSIEGATGVKHVTIKSQYWDYSDGSYFQYVEREGMGKILDQIPEVFPNAEIIEFRGNAEARRKHLNLMADRLPKLKTLDLMELWIIES
;
A
#
# COMPACT_ATOMS: atom_id res chain seq x y z
N MET A 1 47.62 -23.26 78.71
CA MET A 1 47.86 -24.42 77.83
C MET A 1 46.89 -24.34 76.66
N GLY A 2 47.39 -24.46 75.43
CA GLY A 2 46.64 -25.03 74.29
C GLY A 2 45.80 -24.08 73.43
N TYR A 3 46.35 -23.81 72.23
CA TYR A 3 45.77 -23.34 70.95
C TYR A 3 44.37 -23.92 70.61
N THR A 4 43.52 -23.39 69.71
CA THR A 4 43.75 -23.03 68.29
C THR A 4 42.52 -22.31 67.67
N LEU A 5 42.78 -21.52 66.62
CA LEU A 5 41.90 -20.85 65.64
C LEU A 5 41.00 -21.84 64.85
N ASN A 6 39.94 -21.53 64.06
CA ASN A 6 39.59 -20.33 63.28
C ASN A 6 38.14 -20.41 62.69
N THR A 7 37.59 -19.25 62.27
CA THR A 7 36.57 -18.97 61.21
C THR A 7 35.13 -19.52 61.40
N THR A 8 34.03 -18.79 61.18
CA THR A 8 33.59 -17.91 60.07
C THR A 8 32.36 -17.04 60.46
N SER A 9 32.04 -16.05 59.62
CA SER A 9 30.73 -15.36 59.44
C SER A 9 30.43 -14.23 60.43
N ASP A 10 29.75 -13.12 60.09
CA ASP A 10 29.09 -12.67 58.87
C ASP A 10 28.83 -11.15 58.99
N SER A 11 28.47 -10.55 57.85
CA SER A 11 27.62 -9.36 57.71
C SER A 11 28.21 -7.96 57.92
N SER A 12 28.67 -7.36 56.81
CA SER A 12 28.46 -5.93 56.58
C SER A 12 28.19 -5.64 55.10
N HIS A 13 26.92 -5.33 54.82
CA HIS A 13 26.38 -4.57 53.70
C HIS A 13 27.27 -4.31 52.47
N ALA A 14 27.14 -5.16 51.45
CA ALA A 14 27.39 -4.76 50.07
C ALA A 14 26.12 -4.13 49.48
N ARG A 15 26.18 -2.85 49.12
CA ARG A 15 25.19 -2.21 48.25
C ARG A 15 25.21 -2.94 46.91
N LYS A 16 24.07 -3.50 46.49
CA LYS A 16 23.90 -3.99 45.13
C LYS A 16 24.11 -2.82 44.16
N PRO A 17 25.00 -2.92 43.16
CA PRO A 17 25.00 -1.99 42.05
C PRO A 17 23.69 -2.19 41.29
N CYS A 18 22.93 -1.11 41.15
CA CYS A 18 21.77 -1.05 40.27
C CYS A 18 22.32 -0.97 38.84
N VAL A 19 22.43 -2.12 38.18
CA VAL A 19 22.82 -2.20 36.77
C VAL A 19 21.59 -1.84 35.93
N TRP A 20 21.30 -0.55 35.80
CA TRP A 20 20.63 -0.06 34.60
C TRP A 20 21.71 0.04 33.52
N ALA A 21 22.14 -1.11 33.00
CA ALA A 21 22.83 -1.13 31.73
C ALA A 21 21.76 -0.80 30.67
N ALA A 22 21.52 0.49 30.46
CA ALA A 22 20.92 0.93 29.22
C ALA A 22 21.90 0.53 28.12
N THR A 23 21.63 -0.58 27.45
CA THR A 23 22.37 -0.99 26.26
C THR A 23 22.11 0.08 25.21
N GLN A 24 22.99 1.09 25.13
CA GLN A 24 23.00 2.01 24.00
C GLN A 24 23.46 1.21 22.78
N GLN A 25 22.50 0.61 22.08
CA GLN A 25 22.77 0.03 20.78
C GLN A 25 23.07 1.20 19.84
N ALA A 26 24.32 1.30 19.41
CA ALA A 26 24.69 2.24 18.36
C ALA A 26 23.94 1.81 17.08
N LEU A 27 23.00 2.65 16.65
CA LEU A 27 22.26 2.40 15.41
C LEU A 27 23.24 2.43 14.24
N SER A 28 23.08 1.47 13.34
CA SER A 28 23.75 1.47 12.05
C SER A 28 23.25 2.63 11.20
N LEU A 29 24.06 3.07 10.23
CA LEU A 29 23.67 4.17 9.33
C LEU A 29 22.33 3.91 8.62
N PRO A 30 22.02 2.71 8.09
CA PRO A 30 20.71 2.43 7.50
C PRO A 30 19.55 2.61 8.47
N GLU A 31 19.71 2.21 9.74
CA GLU A 31 18.66 2.38 10.76
C GLU A 31 18.43 3.85 11.07
N ILE A 32 19.50 4.65 11.16
CA ILE A 32 19.39 6.10 11.35
C ILE A 32 18.65 6.73 10.16
N LEU A 33 19.04 6.40 8.92
CA LEU A 33 18.40 6.92 7.71
C LEU A 33 16.94 6.51 7.61
N SER A 34 16.61 5.28 8.00
CA SER A 34 15.23 4.77 8.06
C SER A 34 14.35 5.63 8.98
N ILE A 35 14.85 6.00 10.16
CA ILE A 35 14.11 6.85 11.11
C ILE A 35 13.91 8.26 10.53
N ILE A 36 14.95 8.83 9.92
CA ILE A 36 14.88 10.15 9.29
C ILE A 36 13.85 10.14 8.15
N PHE A 37 13.91 9.16 7.26
CA PHE A 37 13.02 9.09 6.09
C PHE A 37 11.58 8.80 6.46
N SER A 38 11.32 7.97 7.48
CA SER A 38 9.98 7.81 8.03
C SER A 38 9.44 9.13 8.56
N SER A 39 10.24 9.88 9.32
CA SER A 39 9.83 11.17 9.90
C SER A 39 9.51 12.21 8.82
N ILE A 40 10.31 12.26 7.74
CA ILE A 40 10.07 13.14 6.59
C ILE A 40 8.77 12.75 5.88
N LEU A 41 8.52 11.44 5.70
CA LEU A 41 7.31 10.93 5.05
C LEU A 41 6.06 11.21 5.88
N ASP A 42 6.13 11.02 7.21
CA ASP A 42 5.04 11.32 8.15
C ASP A 42 4.68 12.82 8.16
N ALA A 43 5.66 13.69 7.90
CA ALA A 43 5.46 15.12 7.71
C ALA A 43 4.89 15.49 6.32
N GLY A 44 4.76 14.51 5.40
CA GLY A 44 4.28 14.71 4.03
C GLY A 44 5.30 15.37 3.09
N ASP A 45 6.57 15.50 3.49
CA ASP A 45 7.60 16.22 2.72
C ASP A 45 8.34 15.31 1.73
N ILE A 46 7.61 14.87 0.71
CA ILE A 46 8.16 14.01 -0.36
C ILE A 46 9.31 14.70 -1.10
N THR A 47 9.32 16.04 -1.18
CA THR A 47 10.37 16.81 -1.84
C THR A 47 11.71 16.65 -1.12
N SER A 48 11.71 16.78 0.20
CA SER A 48 12.92 16.54 1.00
C SER A 48 13.42 15.11 0.86
N LEU A 49 12.51 14.12 0.83
CA LEU A 49 12.88 12.72 0.62
C LEU A 49 13.49 12.47 -0.77
N ARG A 50 13.04 13.19 -1.81
CA ARG A 50 13.67 13.17 -3.14
C ARG A 50 15.07 13.76 -3.12
N HIS A 51 15.27 14.89 -2.43
CA HIS A 51 16.61 15.47 -2.26
C HIS A 51 17.55 14.53 -1.50
N CYS A 52 17.05 13.83 -0.48
CA CYS A 52 17.79 12.81 0.25
C CYS A 52 18.32 11.72 -0.70
N ALA A 53 17.49 11.25 -1.64
CA ALA A 53 17.89 10.24 -2.61
C ALA A 53 19.03 10.69 -3.54
N LEU A 54 19.31 12.00 -3.66
CA LEU A 54 20.36 12.55 -4.53
C LEU A 54 21.71 12.75 -3.81
N VAL A 55 21.77 12.57 -2.49
CA VAL A 55 22.98 12.89 -1.69
C VAL A 55 24.14 11.96 -2.04
N ASN A 56 23.93 10.64 -1.96
CA ASN A 56 24.90 9.61 -2.33
C ASN A 56 24.20 8.25 -2.50
N SER A 57 24.94 7.23 -2.92
CA SER A 57 24.41 5.88 -3.16
C SER A 57 23.77 5.21 -1.93
N THR A 58 24.26 5.51 -0.73
CA THR A 58 23.69 4.95 0.51
C THR A 58 22.35 5.59 0.80
N TRP A 59 22.26 6.92 0.75
CA TRP A 59 21.01 7.64 0.93
C TRP A 59 20.00 7.30 -0.15
N TYR A 60 20.44 7.18 -1.41
CA TYR A 60 19.60 6.72 -2.52
C TYR A 60 18.97 5.37 -2.23
N ARG A 61 19.78 4.36 -1.88
CA ARG A 61 19.30 2.99 -1.64
C ARG A 61 18.27 2.93 -0.52
N GLU A 62 18.45 3.73 0.52
CA GLU A 62 17.50 3.76 1.63
C GLU A 62 16.25 4.58 1.27
N ALA A 63 16.39 5.78 0.69
CA ALA A 63 15.28 6.69 0.38
C ALA A 63 14.36 6.16 -0.72
N ILE A 64 14.90 5.45 -1.72
CA ILE A 64 14.11 4.93 -2.84
C ILE A 64 13.05 3.93 -2.38
N ASN A 65 13.31 3.18 -1.30
CA ASN A 65 12.33 2.26 -0.71
C ASN A 65 11.10 3.03 -0.19
N TYR A 66 11.31 4.20 0.41
CA TYR A 66 10.22 5.02 0.94
C TYR A 66 9.44 5.68 -0.20
N LEU A 67 10.15 6.30 -1.16
CA LEU A 67 9.54 6.97 -2.32
C LEU A 67 8.65 6.04 -3.16
N TRP A 68 9.05 4.77 -3.28
CA TRP A 68 8.32 3.78 -4.08
C TRP A 68 7.46 2.81 -3.27
N SER A 69 7.44 2.91 -1.94
CA SER A 69 6.57 2.04 -1.13
C SER A 69 5.09 2.33 -1.34
N ASP A 70 4.75 3.61 -1.50
CA ASP A 70 3.41 4.10 -1.83
C ASP A 70 3.51 5.28 -2.81
N PRO A 71 3.85 5.04 -4.10
CA PRO A 71 4.15 6.09 -5.05
C PRO A 71 2.89 6.88 -5.47
N CYS A 72 1.71 6.47 -5.01
CA CYS A 72 0.41 7.01 -5.38
C CYS A 72 -0.27 7.80 -4.23
N SER A 73 0.48 8.16 -3.18
CA SER A 73 -0.03 8.90 -2.00
C SER A 73 -0.55 10.32 -2.31
N GLY A 74 -0.41 10.81 -3.55
CA GLY A 74 -0.99 12.05 -4.05
C GLY A 74 -2.20 11.84 -4.97
N GLN A 75 -3.03 12.86 -5.12
CA GLN A 75 -4.22 12.78 -5.97
C GLN A 75 -3.87 12.52 -7.45
N GLY A 76 -4.56 11.56 -8.07
CA GLY A 76 -4.50 11.32 -9.52
C GLY A 76 -3.26 10.59 -10.04
N TYR A 77 -2.43 10.03 -9.16
CA TYR A 77 -1.32 9.13 -9.54
C TYR A 77 -1.76 7.68 -9.44
N THR A 78 -1.48 6.91 -10.49
CA THR A 78 -1.70 5.46 -10.54
C THR A 78 -0.37 4.75 -10.77
N ILE A 79 -0.29 3.47 -10.40
CA ILE A 79 0.91 2.65 -10.62
C ILE A 79 1.35 2.71 -12.10
N PRO A 80 0.46 2.52 -13.11
CA PRO A 80 0.85 2.67 -14.51
C PRO A 80 1.46 4.04 -14.83
N LYS A 81 0.86 5.13 -14.32
CA LYS A 81 1.32 6.50 -14.57
C LYS A 81 2.68 6.77 -13.91
N MET A 82 2.96 6.17 -12.76
CA MET A 82 4.24 6.31 -12.06
C MET A 82 5.35 5.51 -12.74
N LEU A 83 5.02 4.35 -13.32
CA LEU A 83 5.98 3.48 -13.98
C LEU A 83 6.18 3.80 -15.48
N SER A 84 5.25 4.50 -16.11
CA SER A 84 5.31 4.82 -17.55
C SER A 84 6.56 5.61 -17.98
N PRO A 85 7.14 6.53 -17.18
CA PRO A 85 8.37 7.23 -17.55
C PRO A 85 9.61 6.33 -17.51
N VAL A 86 9.53 5.16 -16.88
CA VAL A 86 10.62 4.19 -16.79
C VAL A 86 10.63 3.33 -18.06
N THR A 87 11.47 3.72 -19.02
CA THR A 87 11.56 3.10 -20.35
C THR A 87 12.21 1.73 -20.34
N ASN A 88 13.16 1.48 -19.43
CA ASN A 88 13.81 0.19 -19.26
C ASN A 88 12.93 -0.77 -18.43
N ALA A 89 12.63 -1.94 -18.98
CA ALA A 89 11.75 -2.93 -18.35
C ALA A 89 12.31 -3.51 -17.04
N ASP A 90 13.61 -3.82 -16.99
CA ASP A 90 14.25 -4.36 -15.78
C ASP A 90 14.21 -3.33 -14.65
N MET A 91 14.47 -2.06 -14.96
CA MET A 91 14.35 -0.97 -14.00
C MET A 91 12.91 -0.77 -13.53
N ARG A 92 11.93 -0.92 -14.41
CA ARG A 92 10.51 -0.89 -14.05
C ARG A 92 10.17 -2.00 -13.06
N GLN A 93 10.69 -3.21 -13.28
CA GLN A 93 10.53 -4.34 -12.37
C GLN A 93 11.24 -4.10 -11.02
N VAL A 94 12.40 -3.44 -11.00
CA VAL A 94 13.07 -3.02 -9.75
C VAL A 94 12.14 -2.13 -8.92
N TYR A 95 11.52 -1.11 -9.54
CA TYR A 95 10.57 -0.24 -8.82
C TYR A 95 9.28 -0.96 -8.43
N ALA A 96 8.72 -1.80 -9.30
CA ALA A 96 7.53 -2.60 -8.99
C ALA A 96 7.72 -3.48 -7.75
N ASN A 97 8.94 -4.00 -7.54
CA ASN A 97 9.30 -4.78 -6.35
C ASN A 97 9.39 -3.98 -5.05
N LEU A 98 9.34 -2.65 -5.10
CA LEU A 98 9.35 -1.77 -3.93
C LEU A 98 7.93 -1.38 -3.49
N ILE A 99 6.96 -1.43 -4.41
CA ILE A 99 5.57 -1.00 -4.18
C ILE A 99 4.88 -1.94 -3.18
N ARG A 100 4.39 -1.36 -2.09
CA ARG A 100 3.64 -2.04 -1.02
C ARG A 100 2.17 -1.68 -1.06
N SER A 101 1.88 -0.42 -1.41
CA SER A 101 0.54 0.06 -1.70
C SER A 101 0.57 0.90 -2.96
N GLY A 102 -0.59 1.03 -3.61
CA GLY A 102 -0.72 1.97 -4.71
C GLY A 102 -2.12 2.03 -5.26
N THR A 103 -2.27 2.87 -6.27
CA THR A 103 -3.57 3.17 -6.87
C THR A 103 -3.62 2.65 -8.30
N LEU A 104 -4.76 2.07 -8.66
CA LEU A 104 -5.12 1.68 -10.01
C LEU A 104 -6.33 2.48 -10.44
N SER A 105 -6.52 2.63 -11.74
CA SER A 105 -7.77 3.11 -12.30
C SER A 105 -8.44 1.97 -13.03
N ALA A 106 -9.71 1.74 -12.72
CA ALA A 106 -10.59 1.08 -13.67
C ALA A 106 -10.68 1.94 -14.94
N PHE A 107 -11.11 1.33 -16.04
CA PHE A 107 -11.23 2.02 -17.31
C PHE A 107 -12.48 1.58 -18.07
N TRP A 108 -12.99 2.52 -18.85
CA TRP A 108 -13.95 2.28 -19.91
C TRP A 108 -13.22 1.86 -21.19
N ASN A 109 -13.74 0.89 -21.95
CA ASN A 109 -13.03 0.37 -23.13
C ASN A 109 -12.75 1.43 -24.22
N PHE A 110 -13.46 2.55 -24.20
CA PHE A 110 -13.29 3.65 -25.15
C PHE A 110 -12.24 4.69 -24.70
N ASP A 111 -11.74 4.60 -23.46
CA ASP A 111 -10.65 5.42 -22.94
C ASP A 111 -9.30 4.87 -23.43
N LYS A 112 -8.98 5.16 -24.69
CA LYS A 112 -7.81 4.60 -25.38
C LYS A 112 -6.50 4.88 -24.64
N GLU A 113 -6.34 6.07 -24.06
CA GLU A 113 -5.11 6.47 -23.37
C GLU A 113 -4.89 5.64 -22.10
N HIS A 114 -5.90 5.51 -21.23
CA HIS A 114 -5.78 4.70 -20.02
C HIS A 114 -5.62 3.21 -20.33
N VAL A 115 -6.32 2.73 -21.35
CA VAL A 115 -6.22 1.34 -21.82
C VAL A 115 -4.81 1.05 -22.33
N GLU A 116 -4.27 1.93 -23.18
CA GLU A 116 -2.93 1.77 -23.76
C GLU A 116 -1.83 1.87 -22.70
N MET A 117 -1.93 2.83 -21.78
CA MET A 117 -1.00 2.94 -20.66
C MET A 117 -0.99 1.67 -19.80
N SER A 118 -2.16 1.16 -19.44
CA SER A 118 -2.25 -0.06 -18.63
C SER A 118 -1.69 -1.28 -19.36
N LYS A 119 -1.98 -1.40 -20.67
CA LYS A 119 -1.49 -2.51 -21.52
C LYS A 119 0.01 -2.45 -21.81
N ASN A 120 0.61 -1.28 -21.83
CA ASN A 120 2.04 -1.14 -22.15
C ASN A 120 2.93 -1.18 -20.90
N VAL A 121 2.39 -0.85 -19.74
CA VAL A 121 3.18 -0.69 -18.51
C VAL A 121 3.12 -1.93 -17.62
N LEU A 122 1.94 -2.51 -17.41
CA LEU A 122 1.71 -3.54 -16.40
C LEU A 122 2.08 -4.98 -16.81
N PRO A 123 1.88 -5.43 -18.07
CA PRO A 123 2.13 -6.83 -18.42
C PRO A 123 3.56 -7.28 -18.15
N GLY A 124 3.71 -8.49 -17.61
CA GLY A 124 5.00 -9.06 -17.23
C GLY A 124 5.64 -8.48 -15.96
N LEU A 125 5.03 -7.48 -15.31
CA LEU A 125 5.52 -6.98 -14.02
C LEU A 125 4.97 -7.80 -12.85
N GLU A 126 5.86 -8.21 -11.97
CA GLU A 126 5.51 -8.85 -10.70
C GLU A 126 5.54 -7.86 -9.54
N PHE A 127 4.43 -7.76 -8.80
CA PHE A 127 4.31 -6.87 -7.64
C PHE A 127 4.44 -7.63 -6.31
N ARG A 128 5.63 -8.18 -6.03
CA ARG A 128 5.86 -9.13 -4.92
C ARG A 128 5.55 -8.58 -3.53
N LYS A 129 5.72 -7.26 -3.33
CA LYS A 129 5.49 -6.60 -2.04
C LYS A 129 4.14 -5.90 -1.93
N LEU A 130 3.34 -5.86 -3.00
CA LEU A 130 2.05 -5.17 -3.02
C LEU A 130 1.05 -5.91 -2.12
N LYS A 131 0.55 -5.21 -1.10
CA LYS A 131 -0.40 -5.71 -0.10
C LYS A 131 -1.72 -4.95 -0.08
N SER A 132 -1.71 -3.69 -0.50
CA SER A 132 -2.89 -2.82 -0.50
C SER A 132 -3.05 -2.17 -1.86
N VAL A 133 -4.28 -2.12 -2.38
CA VAL A 133 -4.59 -1.45 -3.63
C VAL A 133 -5.83 -0.59 -3.47
N THR A 134 -5.74 0.65 -3.91
CA THR A 134 -6.91 1.49 -4.13
C THR A 134 -7.28 1.43 -5.61
N VAL A 135 -8.50 1.04 -5.95
CA VAL A 135 -9.02 1.08 -7.32
C VAL A 135 -9.93 2.29 -7.44
N HIS A 136 -9.51 3.27 -8.25
CA HIS A 136 -10.38 4.36 -8.67
C HIS A 136 -11.37 3.86 -9.72
N VAL A 137 -12.65 4.14 -9.50
CA VAL A 137 -13.74 3.77 -10.41
C VAL A 137 -14.53 5.02 -10.75
N ARG A 138 -14.59 5.38 -12.03
CA ARG A 138 -15.35 6.50 -12.56
C ARG A 138 -16.66 6.00 -13.20
N PRO A 139 -17.62 6.88 -13.52
CA PRO A 139 -18.76 6.51 -14.33
C PRO A 139 -18.29 5.86 -15.63
N PHE A 140 -19.05 4.86 -16.09
CA PHE A 140 -18.79 4.08 -17.30
C PHE A 140 -17.53 3.18 -17.25
N ASP A 141 -16.68 3.28 -16.23
CA ASP A 141 -15.60 2.32 -16.04
C ASP A 141 -16.21 0.93 -15.84
N GLU A 142 -15.64 -0.06 -16.54
CA GLU A 142 -16.21 -1.40 -16.63
C GLU A 142 -15.17 -2.50 -16.54
N LYS A 143 -13.88 -2.17 -16.52
CA LYS A 143 -12.78 -3.13 -16.43
C LYS A 143 -11.73 -2.73 -15.43
N LEU A 144 -11.26 -3.72 -14.69
CA LEU A 144 -10.06 -3.60 -13.87
C LEU A 144 -8.81 -3.83 -14.73
N PRO A 145 -7.70 -3.12 -14.46
CA PRO A 145 -6.42 -3.45 -15.07
C PRO A 145 -5.94 -4.81 -14.56
N SER A 146 -5.45 -5.64 -15.48
CA SER A 146 -4.79 -6.89 -15.12
C SER A 146 -3.45 -6.60 -14.45
N ILE A 147 -3.19 -7.25 -13.32
CA ILE A 147 -1.92 -7.17 -12.62
C ILE A 147 -1.44 -8.58 -12.31
N GLU A 148 -0.34 -8.94 -12.96
CA GLU A 148 0.35 -10.19 -12.68
C GLU A 148 1.00 -10.13 -11.29
N GLY A 149 0.90 -11.23 -10.55
CA GLY A 149 1.45 -11.29 -9.19
C GLY A 149 0.65 -10.51 -8.13
N ALA A 150 -0.56 -10.03 -8.42
CA ALA A 150 -1.46 -9.41 -7.42
C ALA A 150 -2.00 -10.40 -6.36
N THR A 151 -1.57 -11.67 -6.38
CA THR A 151 -1.94 -12.68 -5.37
C THR A 151 -1.49 -12.31 -3.96
N GLY A 152 -0.54 -11.38 -3.81
CA GLY A 152 -0.10 -10.85 -2.53
C GLY A 152 -1.01 -9.79 -1.92
N VAL A 153 -1.96 -9.24 -2.68
CA VAL A 153 -2.87 -8.18 -2.25
C VAL A 153 -3.88 -8.72 -1.24
N LYS A 154 -3.98 -8.04 -0.10
CA LYS A 154 -4.86 -8.40 1.02
C LYS A 154 -5.92 -7.34 1.29
N HIS A 155 -5.65 -6.09 0.94
CA HIS A 155 -6.57 -4.98 1.15
C HIS A 155 -6.90 -4.33 -0.19
N VAL A 156 -8.18 -4.24 -0.51
CA VAL A 156 -8.68 -3.59 -1.72
C VAL A 156 -9.67 -2.51 -1.31
N THR A 157 -9.35 -1.26 -1.62
CA THR A 157 -10.25 -0.13 -1.46
C THR A 157 -10.83 0.24 -2.82
N ILE A 158 -12.14 0.13 -3.01
CA ILE A 158 -12.85 0.61 -4.19
C ILE A 158 -13.26 2.05 -3.93
N LYS A 159 -12.69 2.99 -4.69
CA LYS A 159 -12.91 4.42 -4.52
C LYS A 159 -13.62 5.01 -5.73
N SER A 160 -14.87 5.44 -5.56
CA SER A 160 -15.66 6.08 -6.63
C SER A 160 -15.64 7.60 -6.62
N GLN A 161 -15.10 8.23 -5.58
CA GLN A 161 -14.93 9.68 -5.52
C GLN A 161 -13.77 10.12 -6.44
N TYR A 162 -14.10 10.68 -7.60
CA TYR A 162 -13.19 11.44 -8.44
C TYR A 162 -13.54 12.93 -8.39
N TRP A 163 -12.53 13.77 -8.17
CA TRP A 163 -12.64 15.22 -8.28
C TRP A 163 -12.20 15.61 -9.69
N ASP A 164 -13.13 16.13 -10.50
CA ASP A 164 -12.78 16.73 -11.78
C ASP A 164 -12.52 18.22 -11.59
N TYR A 165 -11.24 18.59 -11.61
CA TYR A 165 -10.81 19.97 -11.47
C TYR A 165 -11.05 20.80 -12.74
N SER A 166 -11.42 20.17 -13.87
CA SER A 166 -11.55 20.88 -15.15
C SER A 166 -12.84 21.71 -15.24
N ASP A 167 -13.90 21.30 -14.56
CA ASP A 167 -15.20 21.99 -14.59
C ASP A 167 -15.75 22.38 -13.21
N GLY A 168 -15.04 22.03 -12.12
CA GLY A 168 -15.47 22.33 -10.75
C GLY A 168 -16.74 21.58 -10.34
N SER A 169 -17.13 20.55 -11.09
CA SER A 169 -18.31 19.74 -10.79
C SER A 169 -18.00 18.61 -9.79
N TYR A 170 -19.00 18.33 -8.97
CA TYR A 170 -18.90 17.42 -7.83
C TYR A 170 -19.21 15.98 -8.21
N PHE A 171 -18.49 15.06 -7.56
CA PHE A 171 -18.87 13.68 -7.29
C PHE A 171 -19.52 12.93 -8.45
N GLN A 172 -18.69 12.41 -9.35
CA GLN A 172 -19.16 11.50 -10.37
C GLN A 172 -19.69 10.19 -9.73
N TYR A 173 -20.94 9.85 -10.02
CA TYR A 173 -21.65 8.72 -9.43
C TYR A 173 -21.43 7.44 -10.23
N VAL A 174 -21.03 6.35 -9.57
CA VAL A 174 -20.92 5.03 -10.23
C VAL A 174 -22.22 4.26 -10.05
N GLU A 175 -22.95 4.08 -11.15
CA GLU A 175 -24.21 3.34 -11.17
C GLU A 175 -24.02 1.82 -10.97
N ARG A 176 -25.08 1.17 -10.48
CA ARG A 176 -25.13 -0.28 -10.16
C ARG A 176 -24.65 -1.22 -11.25
N GLU A 177 -24.88 -0.91 -12.54
CA GLU A 177 -24.45 -1.77 -13.64
C GLU A 177 -22.93 -1.69 -13.85
N GLY A 178 -22.35 -0.49 -13.76
CA GLY A 178 -20.91 -0.29 -13.84
C GLY A 178 -20.20 -0.93 -12.64
N MET A 179 -20.70 -0.66 -11.44
CA MET A 179 -20.15 -1.28 -10.22
C MET A 179 -20.29 -2.79 -10.24
N GLY A 180 -21.41 -3.34 -10.71
CA GLY A 180 -21.61 -4.79 -10.85
C GLY A 180 -20.51 -5.45 -11.68
N LYS A 181 -20.15 -4.86 -12.83
CA LYS A 181 -19.05 -5.35 -13.67
C LYS A 181 -17.70 -5.31 -12.94
N ILE A 182 -17.44 -4.27 -12.16
CA ILE A 182 -16.21 -4.15 -11.38
C ILE A 182 -16.16 -5.21 -10.28
N LEU A 183 -17.24 -5.36 -9.51
CA LEU A 183 -17.36 -6.36 -8.45
C LEU A 183 -17.15 -7.78 -8.98
N ASP A 184 -17.70 -8.10 -10.15
CA ASP A 184 -17.58 -9.41 -10.77
C ASP A 184 -16.13 -9.78 -11.14
N GLN A 185 -15.24 -8.81 -11.30
CA GLN A 185 -13.81 -8.99 -11.65
C GLN A 185 -12.87 -9.03 -10.44
N ILE A 186 -13.30 -8.54 -9.27
CA ILE A 186 -12.44 -8.47 -8.08
C ILE A 186 -11.87 -9.85 -7.69
N PRO A 187 -12.65 -10.95 -7.69
CA PRO A 187 -12.13 -12.27 -7.31
C PRO A 187 -11.05 -12.80 -8.27
N GLU A 188 -11.10 -12.45 -9.56
CA GLU A 188 -10.07 -12.82 -10.52
C GLU A 188 -8.80 -12.00 -10.35
N VAL A 189 -8.94 -10.69 -10.13
CA VAL A 189 -7.78 -9.77 -10.06
C VAL A 189 -7.11 -9.82 -8.68
N PHE A 190 -7.90 -9.96 -7.61
CA PHE A 190 -7.43 -9.96 -6.22
C PHE A 190 -7.95 -11.19 -5.44
N PRO A 191 -7.59 -12.42 -5.85
CA PRO A 191 -8.18 -13.65 -5.33
C PRO A 191 -7.93 -13.91 -3.84
N ASN A 192 -6.96 -13.21 -3.24
CA ASN A 192 -6.57 -13.36 -1.84
C ASN A 192 -6.93 -12.16 -0.97
N ALA A 193 -7.82 -11.28 -1.44
CA ALA A 193 -8.29 -10.14 -0.66
C ALA A 193 -8.90 -10.62 0.67
N GLU A 194 -8.43 -10.03 1.77
CA GLU A 194 -8.92 -10.26 3.13
C GLU A 194 -9.86 -9.12 3.57
N ILE A 195 -9.64 -7.92 3.04
CA ILE A 195 -10.42 -6.72 3.35
C ILE A 195 -10.83 -6.07 2.02
N ILE A 196 -12.12 -5.83 1.87
CA ILE A 196 -12.67 -4.99 0.81
C ILE A 196 -13.40 -3.81 1.46
N GLU A 197 -13.07 -2.62 1.02
CA GLU A 197 -13.60 -1.36 1.53
C GLU A 197 -14.16 -0.53 0.38
N PHE A 198 -15.32 0.08 0.58
CA PHE A 198 -15.91 1.02 -0.38
C PHE A 198 -15.81 2.45 0.15
N ARG A 199 -15.29 3.34 -0.70
CA ARG A 199 -15.20 4.78 -0.45
C ARG A 199 -15.83 5.53 -1.60
N GLY A 200 -16.71 6.47 -1.29
CA GLY A 200 -17.35 7.32 -2.28
C GLY A 200 -18.76 6.93 -2.69
N ASN A 201 -19.32 7.70 -3.62
CA ASN A 201 -20.71 7.59 -4.02
C ASN A 201 -20.84 6.54 -5.13
N ALA A 202 -21.26 5.34 -4.76
CA ALA A 202 -21.54 4.27 -5.72
C ALA A 202 -22.75 3.45 -5.31
N GLU A 203 -23.39 2.88 -6.32
CA GLU A 203 -24.51 1.96 -6.21
C GLU A 203 -24.04 0.54 -6.54
N ALA A 204 -24.53 -0.47 -5.83
CA ALA A 204 -24.31 -1.87 -6.19
C ALA A 204 -25.55 -2.72 -5.93
N ARG A 205 -25.83 -3.70 -6.79
CA ARG A 205 -26.83 -4.72 -6.45
C ARG A 205 -26.24 -5.72 -5.45
N ARG A 206 -27.05 -6.11 -4.46
CA ARG A 206 -26.65 -7.14 -3.47
C ARG A 206 -26.18 -8.44 -4.12
N LYS A 207 -26.82 -8.86 -5.21
CA LYS A 207 -26.41 -10.01 -6.02
C LYS A 207 -24.89 -10.02 -6.32
N HIS A 208 -24.35 -8.91 -6.80
CA HIS A 208 -22.94 -8.84 -7.21
C HIS A 208 -22.00 -8.84 -6.00
N LEU A 209 -22.40 -8.20 -4.90
CA LEU A 209 -21.65 -8.24 -3.64
C LEU A 209 -21.56 -9.67 -3.09
N ASN A 210 -22.67 -10.40 -3.09
CA ASN A 210 -22.70 -11.79 -2.63
C ASN A 210 -21.85 -12.69 -3.54
N LEU A 211 -22.03 -12.60 -4.86
CA LEU A 211 -21.24 -13.37 -5.83
C LEU A 211 -19.74 -13.10 -5.69
N MET A 212 -19.35 -11.84 -5.49
CA MET A 212 -17.96 -11.48 -5.24
C MET A 212 -17.45 -12.09 -3.92
N ALA A 213 -18.19 -11.93 -2.83
CA ALA A 213 -17.80 -12.43 -1.51
C ALA A 213 -17.67 -13.96 -1.49
N ASP A 214 -18.61 -14.68 -2.10
CA ASP A 214 -18.60 -16.15 -2.20
C ASP A 214 -17.37 -16.68 -2.96
N ARG A 215 -16.80 -15.86 -3.85
CA ARG A 215 -15.61 -16.21 -4.66
C ARG A 215 -14.29 -15.79 -4.00
N LEU A 216 -14.34 -15.17 -2.82
CA LEU A 216 -13.16 -14.72 -2.07
C LEU A 216 -12.99 -15.52 -0.78
N PRO A 217 -12.30 -16.67 -0.81
CA PRO A 217 -12.24 -17.61 0.31
C PRO A 217 -11.48 -17.07 1.54
N LYS A 218 -10.76 -15.95 1.40
CA LYS A 218 -9.99 -15.30 2.47
C LYS A 218 -10.62 -14.01 2.99
N LEU A 219 -11.77 -13.61 2.45
CA LEU A 219 -12.45 -12.39 2.84
C LEU A 219 -12.85 -12.45 4.32
N LYS A 220 -12.41 -11.47 5.10
CA LYS A 220 -12.71 -11.31 6.53
C LYS A 220 -13.57 -10.10 6.79
N THR A 221 -13.34 -9.03 6.03
CA THR A 221 -14.00 -7.74 6.21
C THR A 221 -14.52 -7.24 4.88
N LEU A 222 -15.81 -6.88 4.85
CA LEU A 222 -16.46 -6.21 3.75
C LEU A 222 -17.12 -4.93 4.30
N ASP A 223 -16.44 -3.80 4.14
CA ASP A 223 -16.91 -2.49 4.62
C ASP A 223 -17.72 -1.78 3.55
N LEU A 224 -19.04 -1.75 3.75
CA LEU A 224 -20.05 -1.21 2.83
C LEU A 224 -20.52 0.20 3.22
N MET A 225 -19.86 0.89 4.16
CA MET A 225 -20.39 2.10 4.80
C MET A 225 -20.75 3.23 3.81
N GLU A 226 -20.01 3.36 2.71
CA GLU A 226 -20.25 4.39 1.70
C GLU A 226 -20.93 3.84 0.42
N LEU A 227 -21.31 2.55 0.40
CA LEU A 227 -21.93 1.91 -0.76
C LEU A 227 -23.46 1.84 -0.65
N TRP A 228 -24.15 2.29 -1.69
CA TRP A 228 -25.61 2.26 -1.78
C TRP A 228 -26.07 0.90 -2.32
N ILE A 229 -26.68 0.09 -1.46
CA ILE A 229 -27.08 -1.28 -1.82
C ILE A 229 -28.50 -1.29 -2.36
N ILE A 230 -28.66 -1.82 -3.58
CA ILE A 230 -29.96 -2.00 -4.24
C ILE A 230 -30.41 -3.46 -4.11
N GLU A 231 -31.63 -3.63 -3.58
CA GLU A 231 -32.35 -4.89 -3.47
C GLU A 231 -33.06 -5.17 -4.79
N SER A 232 -32.41 -5.87 -5.72
CA SER A 232 -33.03 -6.26 -7.00
C SER A 232 -32.43 -7.57 -7.50
#